data_AF-A0A928N5Q8-F1
#
_entry.id   AF-A0A928N5Q8-F1
#
_cell.length_a   1.000
_cell.length_b   1.000
_cell.length_c   1.000
_cell.angle_alpha   90.00
_cell.angle_beta   90.00
_cell.angle_gamma   90.00
#
_symmetry.space_group_name_H-M   'P 1'
#
loop_
_entity.id
_entity.type
_entity.pdbx_description
1 polymer ?
#
loop_
_entity_poly.entity_id
_entity_poly.type
_entity_poly.pdbx_seq_one_letter_code
_entity_poly.pdbx_strand_id
1 'polypeptide(L)' 'MAVPKRKTSKARRDKRRANWKLAIPGIVACPQCGEPKMPHRV' A
#
# COMPACT_ATOMS: atom_id res chain seq x y z
N MET A 1 32.41 -5.03 -6.61
CA MET A 1 30.94 -5.00 -6.50
C MET A 1 30.54 -5.07 -5.03
N ALA A 2 29.59 -4.26 -4.57
CA ALA A 2 29.08 -4.35 -3.20
C ALA A 2 28.12 -5.53 -3.08
N VAL A 3 28.50 -6.55 -2.31
CA VAL A 3 27.67 -7.73 -2.03
C VAL A 3 27.37 -7.83 -0.54
N PRO A 4 26.19 -8.30 -0.12
CA PRO A 4 25.89 -8.51 1.29
C PRO A 4 26.85 -9.53 1.91
N LYS A 5 27.59 -9.13 2.96
CA LYS A 5 28.50 -10.03 3.67
C LYS A 5 27.78 -11.15 4.43
N ARG A 6 26.52 -10.93 4.84
CA ARG A 6 25.71 -11.87 5.62
C ARG A 6 24.23 -11.79 5.23
N LYS A 7 23.50 -12.87 5.51
CA LYS A 7 22.04 -12.93 5.39
C LYS A 7 21.37 -11.96 6.37
N THR A 8 20.39 -11.19 5.89
CA THR A 8 19.54 -10.37 6.76
C THR A 8 18.60 -11.27 7.57
N SER A 9 18.51 -11.06 8.89
CA SER A 9 17.59 -11.83 9.75
C SER A 9 16.13 -11.61 9.35
N LYS A 10 15.26 -12.59 9.67
CA LYS A 10 13.82 -12.53 9.41
C LYS A 10 13.21 -11.26 10.01
N ALA A 11 13.50 -11.01 11.30
CA ALA A 11 13.05 -9.81 12.01
C ALA A 11 13.47 -8.49 11.32
N ARG A 12 14.73 -8.39 10.85
CA ARG A 12 15.22 -7.17 10.17
C ARG A 12 14.57 -6.97 8.80
N ARG A 13 14.35 -8.07 8.06
CA ARG A 13 13.61 -8.04 6.78
C ARG A 13 12.17 -7.58 6.98
N ASP A 14 11.49 -8.13 7.98
CA ASP A 14 10.06 -7.88 8.22
C ASP A 14 9.85 -6.47 8.80
N LYS A 15 10.73 -6.00 9.69
CA LYS A 15 10.75 -4.60 10.15
C LYS A 15 10.92 -3.61 9.00
N ARG A 16 11.80 -3.89 8.02
CA ARG A 16 11.97 -3.04 6.83
C ARG A 16 10.71 -3.00 5.96
N ARG A 17 9.97 -4.09 5.87
CA ARG A 17 8.72 -4.19 5.09
C ARG A 17 7.48 -3.67 5.83
N ALA A 18 7.60 -3.27 7.09
CA ALA A 18 6.46 -2.86 7.92
C ALA A 18 5.67 -1.69 7.30
N ASN A 19 6.36 -0.77 6.62
CA ASN A 19 5.75 0.41 6.02
C ASN A 19 5.35 0.22 4.54
N TRP A 20 5.58 -0.97 3.96
CA TRP A 20 5.19 -1.27 2.58
C TRP A 20 3.72 -1.72 2.55
N LYS A 21 2.81 -0.76 2.78
CA LYS A 21 1.38 -0.97 2.80
C LYS A 21 0.72 -0.23 1.64
N LEU A 22 -0.28 -0.86 1.03
CA LEU A 22 -1.16 -0.21 0.06
C LEU A 22 -2.08 0.75 0.81
N ALA A 23 -2.25 1.96 0.28
CA ALA A 23 -3.29 2.87 0.74
C ALA A 23 -4.62 2.47 0.12
N ILE A 24 -5.68 2.42 0.93
CA ILE A 24 -7.03 2.19 0.43
C ILE A 24 -7.50 3.48 -0.25
N PRO A 25 -7.96 3.43 -1.51
CA PRO A 25 -8.54 4.61 -2.16
C PRO A 25 -9.81 5.02 -1.42
N GLY A 26 -10.02 6.33 -1.25
CA GLY A 26 -11.33 6.83 -0.83
C GLY A 26 -12.36 6.46 -1.88
N ILE A 27 -13.42 5.77 -1.49
CA ILE A 27 -14.56 5.44 -2.36
C ILE A 27 -15.75 6.19 -1.79
N VAL A 28 -16.46 6.91 -2.65
CA VAL A 28 -17.64 7.70 -2.31
C VAL A 28 -18.82 7.18 -3.10
N ALA A 29 -20.02 7.14 -2.51
CA ALA A 29 -21.22 6.77 -3.22
C ALA A 29 -21.62 7.85 -4.25
N CYS A 30 -22.03 7.44 -5.44
CA CYS A 30 -22.57 8.36 -6.43
C CYS A 30 -23.94 8.90 -5.96
N PRO A 31 -24.16 10.22 -5.95
CA PRO A 31 -25.43 10.79 -5.50
C PRO A 31 -26.63 10.48 -6.41
N GLN A 32 -26.39 9.99 -7.63
CA GLN A 32 -27.45 9.68 -8.60
C GLN A 32 -27.81 8.20 -8.65
N CYS A 33 -26.81 7.30 -8.63
CA CYS A 33 -27.01 5.85 -8.78
C CYS A 33 -26.60 5.02 -7.55
N GLY A 34 -25.98 5.62 -6.54
CA GLY A 34 -25.49 4.92 -5.35
C GLY A 34 -24.24 4.05 -5.58
N GLU A 35 -23.73 3.99 -6.81
CA GLU A 35 -22.55 3.18 -7.14
C GLU A 35 -21.26 3.74 -6.52
N PRO A 36 -20.30 2.87 -6.15
CA PRO A 36 -19.02 3.30 -5.63
C PRO A 36 -18.19 3.99 -6.72
N LYS A 37 -17.84 5.26 -6.51
CA LYS A 37 -16.95 6.02 -7.38
C LYS A 37 -15.75 6.56 -6.63
N MET A 38 -14.65 6.80 -7.34
CA MET A 38 -13.56 7.57 -6.78
C MET A 38 -13.98 9.05 -6.65
N PRO A 39 -13.64 9.72 -5.53
CA PRO A 39 -13.92 11.12 -5.35
C PRO A 39 -13.23 11.94 -6.45
N HIS A 40 -13.89 13.02 -6.89
CA HIS A 40 -13.42 13.92 -7.94
C HIS A 40 -13.18 13.26 -9.32
N ARG A 41 -13.79 12.10 -9.57
CA ARG A 41 -13.92 11.52 -10.91
C ARG A 41 -15.39 11.63 -11.36
N VAL A 42 -15.58 12.03 -12.61
CA VAL A 42 -16.90 12.13 -13.26
C VAL A 42 -17.34 10.73 -13.68
#